data_AF-A0A7K2AMY4-F1
#
_entry.id   AF-A0A7K2AMY4-F1
#
_cell.length_a   1.000
_cell.length_b   1.000
_cell.length_c   1.000
_cell.angle_alpha   90.00
_cell.angle_beta   90.00
_cell.angle_gamma   90.00
#
_symmetry.space_group_name_H-M   'P 1'
#
loop_
_entity.id
_entity.type
_entity.pdbx_description
1 polymer ?
#
loop_
_entity_poly.entity_id
_entity_poly.type
_entity_poly.pdbx_seq_one_letter_code
_entity_poly.pdbx_strand_id
1 'polypeptide(L)'
;MSRRALVGAPAVVVAAALAVVIWFLVAGNVGDPTPVTAPPITSEPTATTGTTAETSVTTATHAKEEEAGGDGDAEAPPTEPAAEPTGAEDTEEAPEEESSEEEPVQSGDVVELELSEGTEARFSIYEDLRGEPFTVVGVTTEVVGRVRVDPSDLSRSQMGQILINARTFATDSGNRDRAIRGPILAAEQHEFITFSPTGITGLSGAAEAGREYSFSVAGDLTVREITRPVTFTVVARWDADGRLQGSASTTVLRSDFELGVPSVPFVANVADEVGLELAFIAAPAGLG
;
A
#
# COMPACT_ATOMS: atom_id res chain seq x y z
N MET A 1 -44.34 12.14 -7.54
CA MET A 1 -43.39 11.15 -6.99
C MET A 1 -42.37 10.81 -8.05
N SER A 2 -41.09 11.14 -7.85
CA SER A 2 -39.92 10.47 -8.42
C SER A 2 -38.68 11.26 -8.02
N ARG A 3 -38.03 10.84 -6.93
CA ARG A 3 -36.69 11.31 -6.55
C ARG A 3 -35.69 10.50 -7.38
N ARG A 4 -34.94 11.17 -8.25
CA ARG A 4 -33.76 10.57 -8.89
C ARG A 4 -32.58 10.76 -7.93
N ALA A 5 -32.04 9.65 -7.45
CA ALA A 5 -30.82 9.61 -6.64
C ALA A 5 -29.62 9.97 -7.53
N LEU A 6 -28.86 10.97 -7.10
CA LEU A 6 -27.56 11.34 -7.67
C LEU A 6 -26.51 10.52 -6.91
N VAL A 7 -25.92 9.53 -7.59
CA VAL A 7 -24.77 8.77 -7.07
C VAL A 7 -23.55 9.67 -7.19
N GLY A 8 -22.95 10.05 -6.05
CA GLY A 8 -21.70 10.79 -6.01
C GLY A 8 -20.51 9.87 -6.25
N ALA A 9 -19.68 10.22 -7.23
CA ALA A 9 -18.33 9.68 -7.37
C ALA A 9 -17.38 10.46 -6.43
N PRO A 10 -16.40 9.82 -5.76
CA PRO A 10 -15.39 10.53 -5.00
C PRO A 10 -14.42 11.22 -5.98
N ALA A 11 -14.41 12.55 -5.96
CA ALA A 11 -13.46 13.35 -6.71
C ALA A 11 -12.08 13.26 -6.04
N VAL A 12 -11.11 12.66 -6.74
CA VAL A 12 -9.69 12.80 -6.44
C VAL A 12 -9.28 14.23 -6.80
N VAL A 13 -9.20 15.09 -5.78
CA VAL A 13 -8.74 16.47 -5.96
C VAL A 13 -7.22 16.48 -5.88
N VAL A 14 -6.57 16.42 -7.05
CA VAL A 14 -5.16 16.80 -7.19
C VAL A 14 -5.12 18.33 -7.14
N ALA A 15 -4.85 18.89 -5.96
CA ALA A 15 -4.68 20.33 -5.80
C ALA A 15 -3.28 20.74 -6.27
N ALA A 16 -3.21 21.36 -7.45
CA ALA A 16 -2.04 22.09 -7.92
C ALA A 16 -1.90 23.40 -7.14
N ALA A 17 -0.84 23.56 -6.36
CA ALA A 17 -0.56 24.78 -5.61
C ALA A 17 0.28 25.76 -6.45
N LEU A 18 -0.24 26.98 -6.63
CA LEU A 18 0.46 28.13 -7.19
C LEU A 18 1.38 28.73 -6.12
N ALA A 19 2.68 28.81 -6.43
CA ALA A 19 3.69 29.42 -5.58
C ALA A 19 3.62 30.96 -5.62
N VAL A 20 3.58 31.60 -4.44
CA VAL A 20 3.97 33.00 -4.28
C VAL A 20 5.19 33.04 -3.36
N VAL A 21 6.31 33.44 -3.96
CA VAL A 21 7.68 33.45 -3.41
C VAL A 21 8.04 34.83 -2.87
N ILE A 22 8.48 34.94 -1.60
CA ILE A 22 9.26 36.08 -1.05
C ILE A 22 10.22 35.57 0.07
N TRP A 23 11.44 35.08 -0.23
CA TRP A 23 12.81 35.68 -0.30
C TRP A 23 13.56 36.08 1.01
N PHE A 24 14.71 35.42 1.28
CA PHE A 24 16.08 36.00 1.29
C PHE A 24 17.21 34.92 1.34
N LEU A 25 18.28 35.19 0.60
CA LEU A 25 19.53 34.44 0.34
C LEU A 25 20.43 34.15 1.55
N VAL A 26 21.06 32.95 1.58
CA VAL A 26 22.52 32.73 1.68
C VAL A 26 22.84 31.36 1.03
N ALA A 27 23.82 31.33 0.11
CA ALA A 27 24.30 30.14 -0.59
C ALA A 27 25.25 29.29 0.28
N GLY A 28 25.11 27.97 0.20
CA GLY A 28 26.04 26.99 0.76
C GLY A 28 25.95 25.68 -0.03
N ASN A 29 27.12 25.20 -0.45
CA ASN A 29 27.41 24.11 -1.38
C ASN A 29 26.65 22.80 -1.07
N VAL A 30 25.90 22.27 -2.04
CA VAL A 30 25.30 20.92 -2.00
C VAL A 30 26.37 19.93 -2.42
N GLY A 31 26.75 19.00 -1.53
CA GLY A 31 27.54 17.83 -1.90
C GLY A 31 26.62 16.74 -2.45
N ASP A 32 27.11 16.00 -3.45
CA ASP A 32 26.38 14.90 -4.07
C ASP A 32 26.01 13.82 -3.02
N PRO A 33 24.76 13.33 -2.98
CA PRO A 33 24.37 12.28 -2.06
C PRO A 33 24.99 10.93 -2.46
N THR A 34 25.44 10.17 -1.46
CA THR A 34 25.86 8.77 -1.64
C THR A 34 24.63 7.85 -1.72
N PRO A 35 24.62 6.84 -2.59
CA PRO A 35 23.49 5.92 -2.73
C PRO A 35 23.26 5.09 -1.45
N VAL A 36 21.99 4.94 -1.06
CA VAL A 36 21.56 4.13 0.09
C VAL A 36 21.43 2.66 -0.35
N THR A 37 21.92 1.72 0.46
CA THR A 37 21.76 0.27 0.24
C THR A 37 21.11 -0.35 1.48
N ALA A 38 20.02 -1.11 1.32
CA ALA A 38 19.34 -1.77 2.43
C ALA A 38 20.09 -3.02 2.93
N PRO A 39 20.02 -3.32 4.24
CA PRO A 39 20.52 -4.59 4.79
C PRO A 39 19.62 -5.80 4.42
N PRO A 40 20.17 -7.04 4.44
CA PRO A 40 19.40 -8.26 4.19
C PRO A 40 18.38 -8.54 5.31
N ILE A 41 17.25 -9.15 4.95
CA ILE A 41 16.22 -9.58 5.91
C ILE A 41 16.73 -10.83 6.64
N THR A 42 16.89 -10.76 7.96
CA THR A 42 17.18 -11.92 8.80
C THR A 42 15.94 -12.24 9.61
N SER A 43 15.33 -13.39 9.34
CA SER A 43 14.19 -13.90 10.10
C SER A 43 14.70 -14.56 11.39
N GLU A 44 14.58 -13.89 12.53
CA GLU A 44 14.75 -14.54 13.84
C GLU A 44 13.39 -15.08 14.33
N PRO A 45 13.29 -16.36 14.73
CA PRO A 45 12.07 -16.90 15.32
C PRO A 45 12.02 -16.53 16.81
N THR A 46 11.04 -15.71 17.21
CA THR A 46 10.78 -15.46 18.63
C THR A 46 10.06 -16.66 19.26
N ALA A 47 10.67 -17.23 20.29
CA ALA A 47 10.12 -18.32 21.08
C ALA A 47 8.86 -17.88 21.85
N THR A 48 7.80 -18.67 21.73
CA THR A 48 6.57 -18.57 22.53
C THR A 48 6.75 -19.30 23.86
N THR A 49 6.56 -18.61 24.98
CA THR A 49 6.20 -19.25 26.26
C THR A 49 4.77 -18.87 26.61
N GLY A 50 3.95 -19.90 26.83
CA GLY A 50 2.51 -19.79 27.04
C GLY A 50 2.11 -19.34 28.44
N THR A 51 0.84 -18.95 28.56
CA THR A 51 0.09 -19.07 29.80
C THR A 51 -1.39 -19.28 29.48
N THR A 52 -1.98 -20.18 30.27
CA THR A 52 -3.28 -20.83 30.08
C THR A 52 -4.43 -20.02 30.68
N ALA A 53 -5.53 -20.02 29.93
CA ALA A 53 -6.96 -19.96 30.27
C ALA A 53 -7.45 -19.37 31.61
N GLU A 54 -8.53 -18.58 31.51
CA GLU A 54 -9.72 -18.84 32.33
C GLU A 54 -11.03 -18.52 31.57
N THR A 55 -11.95 -19.46 31.70
CA THR A 55 -13.31 -19.54 31.16
C THR A 55 -14.27 -18.61 31.88
N SER A 56 -15.28 -18.07 31.19
CA SER A 56 -16.63 -17.94 31.76
C SER A 56 -17.72 -17.89 30.68
N VAL A 57 -18.67 -18.80 30.87
CA VAL A 57 -19.87 -19.08 30.07
C VAL A 57 -20.99 -18.10 30.48
N THR A 58 -21.88 -17.73 29.54
CA THR A 58 -23.32 -17.55 29.83
C THR A 58 -24.16 -17.81 28.59
N THR A 59 -25.22 -18.59 28.83
CA THR A 59 -26.22 -19.17 27.94
C THR A 59 -27.47 -18.29 27.83
N ALA A 60 -28.16 -18.29 26.68
CA ALA A 60 -29.64 -18.41 26.53
C ALA A 60 -30.05 -17.97 25.10
N THR A 61 -30.48 -18.89 24.23
CA THR A 61 -31.89 -19.29 23.97
C THR A 61 -32.68 -18.29 23.10
N HIS A 62 -33.01 -18.71 21.87
CA HIS A 62 -34.28 -18.37 21.23
C HIS A 62 -34.69 -19.47 20.21
N ALA A 63 -35.92 -19.97 20.36
CA ALA A 63 -36.64 -20.93 19.48
C ALA A 63 -37.12 -20.20 18.20
N LYS A 64 -37.06 -20.78 16.99
CA LYS A 64 -37.93 -21.77 16.30
C LYS A 64 -39.41 -21.37 16.08
N GLU A 65 -39.75 -21.13 14.81
CA GLU A 65 -41.01 -21.35 14.06
C GLU A 65 -40.52 -21.69 12.63
N GLU A 66 -40.75 -22.83 11.95
CA GLU A 66 -41.91 -23.69 11.62
C GLU A 66 -42.88 -23.12 10.57
N GLU A 67 -42.79 -23.66 9.34
CA GLU A 67 -43.81 -23.85 8.29
C GLU A 67 -43.27 -25.04 7.45
N ALA A 68 -43.80 -26.27 7.54
CA ALA A 68 -44.90 -26.86 6.74
C ALA A 68 -44.72 -26.66 5.22
N GLY A 69 -44.77 -27.64 4.31
CA GLY A 69 -45.07 -29.07 4.30
C GLY A 69 -45.25 -29.51 2.83
N GLY A 70 -45.23 -30.81 2.54
CA GLY A 70 -45.78 -31.36 1.29
C GLY A 70 -44.92 -32.38 0.55
N ASP A 71 -45.22 -33.66 0.78
CA ASP A 71 -45.16 -34.88 -0.06
C ASP A 71 -44.31 -34.85 -1.35
N GLY A 72 -43.42 -35.81 -1.64
CA GLY A 72 -43.57 -37.26 -1.48
C GLY A 72 -44.00 -37.87 -2.82
N ASP A 73 -43.08 -38.50 -3.55
CA ASP A 73 -43.21 -39.88 -4.02
C ASP A 73 -41.94 -40.35 -4.76
N ALA A 74 -41.64 -41.63 -4.61
CA ALA A 74 -40.54 -42.35 -5.23
C ALA A 74 -40.94 -42.84 -6.64
N GLU A 75 -39.94 -43.24 -7.45
CA GLU A 75 -39.85 -44.57 -8.11
C GLU A 75 -38.95 -44.48 -9.35
N ALA A 76 -38.09 -45.49 -9.50
CA ALA A 76 -37.07 -45.63 -10.54
C ALA A 76 -37.51 -46.68 -11.61
N PRO A 77 -36.62 -47.06 -12.56
CA PRO A 77 -36.78 -46.99 -14.02
C PRO A 77 -37.42 -48.27 -14.63
N PRO A 78 -37.56 -48.48 -15.98
CA PRO A 78 -36.43 -48.92 -16.83
C PRO A 78 -36.53 -48.67 -18.37
N THR A 79 -35.45 -49.08 -19.07
CA THR A 79 -35.37 -49.72 -20.42
C THR A 79 -35.19 -48.90 -21.72
N GLU A 80 -33.97 -49.05 -22.26
CA GLU A 80 -33.56 -49.22 -23.68
C GLU A 80 -34.52 -50.09 -24.53
N PRO A 81 -34.51 -50.06 -25.89
CA PRO A 81 -33.34 -50.43 -26.72
C PRO A 81 -33.12 -49.72 -28.09
N ALA A 82 -31.85 -49.70 -28.49
CA ALA A 82 -31.23 -49.94 -29.82
C ALA A 82 -31.94 -49.59 -31.16
N ALA A 83 -31.20 -48.91 -32.04
CA ALA A 83 -31.05 -49.28 -33.45
C ALA A 83 -29.79 -48.63 -34.09
N GLU A 84 -28.86 -49.47 -34.53
CA GLU A 84 -27.86 -49.16 -35.58
C GLU A 84 -28.56 -49.03 -36.94
N PRO A 85 -27.96 -48.32 -37.92
CA PRO A 85 -27.26 -49.09 -38.94
C PRO A 85 -25.92 -48.52 -39.43
N THR A 86 -25.14 -49.48 -39.89
CA THR A 86 -23.89 -49.49 -40.67
C THR A 86 -23.79 -48.48 -41.83
N GLY A 87 -22.61 -47.84 -41.90
CA GLY A 87 -21.73 -47.90 -43.07
C GLY A 87 -21.71 -46.71 -44.04
N ALA A 88 -20.59 -45.97 -44.04
CA ALA A 88 -19.74 -45.76 -45.20
C ALA A 88 -18.58 -44.82 -44.81
N GLU A 89 -17.37 -45.30 -45.01
CA GLU A 89 -16.15 -44.49 -45.03
C GLU A 89 -16.25 -43.44 -46.14
N ASP A 90 -16.01 -42.17 -45.81
CA ASP A 90 -15.35 -41.26 -46.72
C ASP A 90 -14.52 -40.27 -45.91
N THR A 91 -13.25 -40.20 -46.29
CA THR A 91 -12.21 -39.35 -45.71
C THR A 91 -12.39 -37.95 -46.28
N GLU A 92 -12.81 -37.00 -45.45
CA GLU A 92 -12.69 -35.58 -45.77
C GLU A 92 -12.17 -34.81 -44.55
N GLU A 93 -10.86 -34.59 -44.60
CA GLU A 93 -10.08 -33.48 -44.03
C GLU A 93 -10.88 -32.47 -43.20
N ALA A 94 -11.05 -32.79 -41.91
CA ALA A 94 -11.40 -31.80 -40.91
C ALA A 94 -10.18 -30.88 -40.73
N PRO A 95 -10.37 -29.55 -40.66
CA PRO A 95 -9.27 -28.68 -40.32
C PRO A 95 -8.80 -29.09 -38.93
N GLU A 96 -7.50 -29.33 -38.83
CA GLU A 96 -6.79 -29.41 -37.56
C GLU A 96 -7.07 -28.10 -36.83
N GLU A 97 -8.09 -28.11 -35.95
CA GLU A 97 -8.06 -27.28 -34.77
C GLU A 97 -6.87 -27.77 -33.97
N GLU A 98 -5.68 -27.26 -34.32
CA GLU A 98 -4.58 -27.12 -33.38
C GLU A 98 -5.11 -26.21 -32.28
N SER A 99 -5.82 -26.86 -31.36
CA SER A 99 -5.68 -26.72 -29.93
C SER A 99 -4.44 -25.90 -29.66
N SER A 100 -4.66 -24.59 -29.49
CA SER A 100 -3.71 -23.77 -28.79
C SER A 100 -3.58 -24.43 -27.43
N GLU A 101 -2.52 -25.21 -27.28
CA GLU A 101 -2.02 -25.61 -25.98
C GLU A 101 -1.80 -24.29 -25.25
N GLU A 102 -2.81 -23.86 -24.49
CA GLU A 102 -2.66 -22.86 -23.46
C GLU A 102 -1.60 -23.44 -22.54
N GLU A 103 -0.36 -22.98 -22.74
CA GLU A 103 0.73 -23.17 -21.80
C GLU A 103 0.12 -22.94 -20.41
N PRO A 104 0.15 -23.93 -19.50
CA PRO A 104 -0.35 -23.73 -18.16
C PRO A 104 0.43 -22.54 -17.60
N VAL A 105 -0.27 -21.44 -17.32
CA VAL A 105 0.29 -20.33 -16.56
C VAL A 105 0.99 -20.94 -15.35
N GLN A 106 2.32 -20.86 -15.35
CA GLN A 106 3.14 -21.49 -14.32
C GLN A 106 2.58 -21.06 -12.97
N SER A 107 2.34 -22.05 -12.10
CA SER A 107 1.88 -21.82 -10.74
C SER A 107 2.74 -20.72 -10.12
N GLY A 108 2.08 -19.61 -9.77
CA GLY A 108 2.72 -18.32 -9.54
C GLY A 108 3.78 -18.39 -8.45
N ASP A 109 5.04 -18.32 -8.86
CA ASP A 109 6.14 -18.14 -7.95
C ASP A 109 5.96 -16.83 -7.19
N VAL A 110 6.33 -16.87 -5.92
CA VAL A 110 6.38 -15.69 -5.06
C VAL A 110 7.39 -14.71 -5.65
N VAL A 111 6.94 -13.50 -5.98
CA VAL A 111 7.74 -12.45 -6.63
C VAL A 111 8.34 -11.53 -5.56
N GLU A 112 9.65 -11.34 -5.58
CA GLU A 112 10.33 -10.33 -4.76
C GLU A 112 10.55 -9.06 -5.60
N LEU A 113 10.04 -7.94 -5.10
CA LEU A 113 10.15 -6.62 -5.72
C LEU A 113 10.88 -5.65 -4.78
N GLU A 114 11.61 -4.73 -5.37
CA GLU A 114 12.30 -3.64 -4.68
C GLU A 114 11.72 -2.30 -5.13
N LEU A 115 11.60 -1.35 -4.21
CA LEU A 115 11.25 0.03 -4.56
C LEU A 115 12.30 0.58 -5.51
N SER A 116 11.86 1.09 -6.66
CA SER A 116 12.71 1.52 -7.76
C SER A 116 12.63 3.03 -8.00
N GLU A 117 13.37 3.50 -9.02
CA GLU A 117 13.28 4.87 -9.51
C GLU A 117 11.81 5.27 -9.78
N GLY A 118 11.48 6.52 -9.44
CA GLY A 118 10.11 7.05 -9.49
C GLY A 118 9.32 6.88 -8.18
N THR A 119 9.87 6.19 -7.18
CA THR A 119 9.34 6.19 -5.82
C THR A 119 9.62 7.51 -5.11
N GLU A 120 8.62 8.08 -4.45
CA GLU A 120 8.70 9.35 -3.73
C GLU A 120 7.96 9.27 -2.39
N ALA A 121 8.64 9.67 -1.31
CA ALA A 121 8.02 9.93 -0.01
C ALA A 121 7.75 11.42 0.15
N ARG A 122 6.57 11.74 0.67
CA ARG A 122 6.07 13.10 0.84
C ARG A 122 5.49 13.31 2.23
N PHE A 123 5.69 14.50 2.77
CA PHE A 123 4.89 14.99 3.88
C PHE A 123 4.18 16.29 3.47
N SER A 124 3.02 16.53 4.06
CA SER A 124 2.30 17.79 3.93
C SER A 124 1.86 18.30 5.31
N ILE A 125 1.97 19.60 5.53
CA ILE A 125 1.61 20.22 6.80
C ILE A 125 1.04 21.62 6.56
N TYR A 126 -0.06 21.92 7.24
CA TYR A 126 -0.74 23.21 7.14
C TYR A 126 -0.03 24.27 8.01
N GLU A 127 0.12 25.48 7.46
CA GLU A 127 0.66 26.66 8.13
C GLU A 127 -0.31 27.84 7.98
N ASP A 128 -0.33 28.71 8.98
CA ASP A 128 -0.98 30.02 8.92
C ASP A 128 0.08 31.12 8.87
N LEU A 129 0.13 31.85 7.75
CA LEU A 129 1.06 32.94 7.49
C LEU A 129 0.38 34.30 7.69
N ARG A 130 -0.01 34.59 8.94
CA ARG A 130 -0.72 35.85 9.32
C ARG A 130 -2.11 35.96 8.71
N GLY A 131 -2.88 34.88 8.77
CA GLY A 131 -4.25 34.77 8.25
C GLY A 131 -4.32 34.26 6.82
N GLU A 132 -3.18 34.02 6.16
CA GLU A 132 -3.13 33.38 4.85
C GLU A 132 -2.80 31.89 5.00
N PRO A 133 -3.69 30.97 4.55
CA PRO A 133 -3.47 29.55 4.62
C PRO A 133 -2.35 29.12 3.65
N PHE A 134 -1.43 28.29 4.13
CA PHE A 134 -0.38 27.70 3.31
C PHE A 134 -0.23 26.21 3.63
N THR A 135 0.14 25.39 2.64
CA THR A 135 0.48 23.98 2.87
C THR A 135 1.89 23.75 2.39
N VAL A 136 2.76 23.43 3.34
CA VAL A 136 4.11 22.99 3.03
C VAL A 136 4.03 21.56 2.53
N VAL A 137 4.74 21.27 1.45
CA VAL A 137 5.00 19.92 0.97
C VAL A 137 6.50 19.70 0.94
N GLY A 138 6.97 18.62 1.55
CA GLY A 138 8.35 18.16 1.42
C GLY A 138 8.41 16.80 0.77
N VAL A 139 9.39 16.61 -0.11
CA VAL A 139 9.53 15.41 -0.95
C VAL A 139 10.96 14.87 -0.86
N THR A 140 11.10 13.55 -0.93
CA THR A 140 12.36 12.85 -1.17
C THR A 140 12.15 11.63 -2.06
N THR A 141 13.11 11.34 -2.93
CA THR A 141 13.18 10.14 -3.78
C THR A 141 14.07 9.05 -3.18
N GLU A 142 14.81 9.35 -2.11
CA GLU A 142 15.71 8.41 -1.45
C GLU A 142 14.92 7.48 -0.52
N VAL A 143 14.25 6.52 -1.14
CA VAL A 143 13.42 5.53 -0.47
C VAL A 143 13.87 4.14 -0.88
N VAL A 144 14.10 3.28 0.11
CA VAL A 144 14.44 1.88 -0.12
C VAL A 144 13.44 1.00 0.62
N GLY A 145 13.01 -0.07 -0.02
CA GLY A 145 12.08 -1.02 0.56
C GLY A 145 11.94 -2.23 -0.35
N ARG A 146 11.44 -3.32 0.23
CA ARG A 146 11.20 -4.57 -0.49
C ARG A 146 9.84 -5.13 -0.15
N VAL A 147 9.20 -5.74 -1.13
CA VAL A 147 7.92 -6.42 -0.97
C VAL A 147 7.98 -7.78 -1.63
N ARG A 148 7.34 -8.76 -1.00
CA ARG A 148 7.23 -10.12 -1.49
C ARG A 148 5.76 -10.39 -1.76
N VAL A 149 5.40 -10.57 -3.02
CA VAL A 149 4.02 -10.73 -3.45
C VAL A 149 3.80 -12.17 -3.87
N ASP A 150 2.73 -12.79 -3.38
CA ASP A 150 2.27 -14.08 -3.88
C ASP A 150 1.10 -13.85 -4.86
N PRO A 151 1.30 -13.98 -6.18
CA PRO A 151 0.26 -13.67 -7.15
C PRO A 151 -0.92 -14.64 -7.12
N SER A 152 -0.73 -15.85 -6.57
CA SER A 152 -1.81 -16.84 -6.45
C SER A 152 -2.74 -16.56 -5.27
N ASP A 153 -2.20 -15.94 -4.22
CA ASP A 153 -2.92 -15.56 -3.02
C ASP A 153 -2.27 -14.35 -2.35
N LEU A 154 -2.79 -13.16 -2.67
CA LEU A 154 -2.28 -11.88 -2.21
C LEU A 154 -2.28 -11.75 -0.68
N SER A 155 -3.09 -12.53 0.05
CA SER A 155 -3.12 -12.51 1.51
C SER A 155 -1.83 -13.06 2.15
N ARG A 156 -1.03 -13.82 1.38
CA ARG A 156 0.28 -14.34 1.79
C ARG A 156 1.43 -13.39 1.47
N SER A 157 1.14 -12.22 0.90
CA SER A 157 2.15 -11.20 0.61
C SER A 157 2.77 -10.64 1.89
N GLN A 158 4.04 -10.25 1.81
CA GLN A 158 4.82 -9.72 2.91
C GLN A 158 5.48 -8.41 2.50
N MET A 159 5.60 -7.48 3.44
CA MET A 159 6.31 -6.22 3.23
C MET A 159 7.51 -6.15 4.18
N GLY A 160 8.67 -5.85 3.61
CA GLY A 160 9.88 -5.56 4.37
C GLY A 160 9.87 -4.15 4.95
N GLN A 161 10.91 -3.84 5.71
CA GLN A 161 11.14 -2.49 6.22
C GLN A 161 11.30 -1.49 5.07
N ILE A 162 10.72 -0.31 5.24
CA ILE A 162 10.91 0.85 4.36
C ILE A 162 11.82 1.84 5.08
N LEU A 163 12.85 2.31 4.37
CA LEU A 163 13.85 3.27 4.82
C LEU A 163 13.73 4.52 3.95
N ILE A 164 13.55 5.68 4.56
CA ILE A 164 13.48 6.98 3.88
C ILE A 164 14.63 7.84 4.39
N ASN A 165 15.47 8.35 3.49
CA ASN A 165 16.57 9.22 3.89
C ASN A 165 16.03 10.61 4.29
N ALA A 166 16.14 10.94 5.57
CA ALA A 166 15.67 12.19 6.14
C ALA A 166 16.49 13.40 5.66
N ARG A 167 17.75 13.19 5.24
CA ARG A 167 18.67 14.27 4.83
C ARG A 167 18.33 14.86 3.47
N THR A 168 17.53 14.17 2.67
CA THR A 168 17.24 14.56 1.28
C THR A 168 15.87 15.20 1.09
N PHE A 169 15.05 15.29 2.15
CA PHE A 169 13.78 16.03 2.08
C PHE A 169 13.97 17.47 1.62
N ALA A 170 13.27 17.86 0.57
CA ALA A 170 13.28 19.20 0.01
C ALA A 170 11.87 19.77 -0.10
N THR A 171 11.74 21.07 0.11
CA THR A 171 10.52 21.88 -0.05
C THR A 171 10.80 22.98 -1.07
N ASP A 172 9.88 23.94 -1.23
CA ASP A 172 10.10 25.13 -2.06
C ASP A 172 11.05 26.18 -1.43
N SER A 173 11.58 25.92 -0.22
CA SER A 173 12.42 26.87 0.52
C SER A 173 13.62 26.18 1.18
N GLY A 174 14.83 26.50 0.72
CA GLY A 174 16.06 25.98 1.31
C GLY A 174 16.28 26.35 2.79
N ASN A 175 15.64 27.42 3.28
CA ASN A 175 15.62 27.73 4.72
C ASN A 175 14.81 26.69 5.49
N ARG A 176 13.65 26.30 4.93
CA ARG A 176 12.78 25.29 5.53
C ARG A 176 13.44 23.92 5.45
N ASP A 177 14.09 23.59 4.35
CA ASP A 177 14.83 22.34 4.18
C ASP A 177 15.90 22.18 5.27
N ARG A 178 16.66 23.26 5.54
CA ARG A 178 17.63 23.28 6.65
C ARG A 178 16.98 23.10 8.02
N ALA A 179 15.82 23.71 8.25
CA ALA A 179 15.09 23.55 9.50
C ALA A 179 14.56 22.10 9.68
N ILE A 180 14.02 21.53 8.61
CA ILE A 180 13.51 20.15 8.56
C ILE A 180 14.64 19.18 8.86
N ARG A 181 15.73 19.22 8.09
CA ARG A 181 16.86 18.29 8.22
C ARG A 181 17.63 18.51 9.53
N GLY A 182 17.75 19.75 9.98
CA GLY A 182 18.50 20.11 11.19
C GLY A 182 17.68 19.98 12.47
N PRO A 183 17.13 21.08 13.01
CA PRO A 183 16.49 21.08 14.33
C PRO A 183 15.21 20.23 14.44
N ILE A 184 14.50 19.94 13.34
CA ILE A 184 13.22 19.19 13.40
C ILE A 184 13.48 17.68 13.39
N LEU A 185 14.19 17.18 12.36
CA LEU A 185 14.44 15.74 12.18
C LEU A 185 15.82 15.29 12.69
N ALA A 186 16.73 16.21 13.01
CA ALA A 186 18.10 15.90 13.43
C ALA A 186 18.77 14.86 12.52
N ALA A 187 18.61 15.02 11.20
CA ALA A 187 18.91 14.02 10.17
C ALA A 187 20.40 13.65 10.07
N GLU A 188 21.28 14.47 10.64
CA GLU A 188 22.69 14.11 10.82
C GLU A 188 22.86 12.95 11.81
N GLN A 189 22.09 12.94 12.90
CA GLN A 189 22.08 11.87 13.92
C GLN A 189 21.10 10.75 13.58
N HIS A 190 19.97 11.10 12.95
CA HIS A 190 18.88 10.19 12.60
C HIS A 190 18.66 10.20 11.09
N GLU A 191 19.59 9.55 10.37
CA GLU A 191 19.60 9.59 8.90
C GLU A 191 18.34 9.01 8.27
N PHE A 192 17.76 7.98 8.87
CA PHE A 192 16.60 7.29 8.30
C PHE A 192 15.35 7.48 9.14
N ILE A 193 14.25 7.77 8.45
CA ILE A 193 12.90 7.47 8.94
C ILE A 193 12.60 6.03 8.54
N THR A 194 12.13 5.21 9.47
CA THR A 194 11.90 3.78 9.22
C THR A 194 10.44 3.41 9.44
N PHE A 195 9.89 2.60 8.55
CA PHE A 195 8.59 1.97 8.74
C PHE A 195 8.77 0.46 8.71
N SER A 196 8.37 -0.21 9.79
CA SER A 196 8.46 -1.66 9.94
C SER A 196 7.04 -2.24 9.92
N PRO A 197 6.58 -2.82 8.80
CA PRO A 197 5.24 -3.39 8.70
C PRO A 197 5.02 -4.52 9.71
N THR A 198 3.86 -4.54 10.35
CA THR A 198 3.44 -5.60 11.30
C THR A 198 2.26 -6.41 10.78
N GLY A 199 1.52 -5.91 9.79
CA GLY A 199 0.43 -6.66 9.17
C GLY A 199 -0.20 -5.96 7.97
N ILE A 200 -0.79 -6.77 7.09
CA ILE A 200 -1.56 -6.34 5.92
C ILE A 200 -2.99 -6.82 6.10
N THR A 201 -3.97 -5.94 5.90
CA THR A 201 -5.39 -6.26 6.04
C THR A 201 -6.19 -5.76 4.84
N GLY A 202 -7.15 -6.53 4.36
CA GLY A 202 -7.98 -6.17 3.20
C GLY A 202 -7.37 -6.52 1.84
N LEU A 203 -6.25 -7.26 1.83
CA LEU A 203 -5.61 -7.78 0.62
C LEU A 203 -5.84 -9.30 0.53
N SER A 204 -6.51 -9.76 -0.52
CA SER A 204 -6.90 -11.17 -0.70
C SER A 204 -7.21 -11.51 -2.15
N GLY A 205 -7.24 -12.81 -2.48
CA GLY A 205 -7.52 -13.30 -3.83
C GLY A 205 -6.27 -13.40 -4.68
N ALA A 206 -6.42 -13.81 -5.94
CA ALA A 206 -5.34 -13.85 -6.90
C ALA A 206 -5.07 -12.46 -7.50
N ALA A 207 -3.82 -12.22 -7.88
CA ALA A 207 -3.42 -11.02 -8.60
C ALA A 207 -3.92 -11.07 -10.05
N GLU A 208 -4.54 -9.96 -10.46
CA GLU A 208 -5.00 -9.69 -11.81
C GLU A 208 -4.29 -8.42 -12.32
N ALA A 209 -3.67 -8.51 -13.49
CA ALA A 209 -2.97 -7.38 -14.11
C ALA A 209 -3.93 -6.22 -14.40
N GLY A 210 -3.50 -4.98 -14.14
CA GLY A 210 -4.31 -3.77 -14.32
C GLY A 210 -5.44 -3.58 -13.30
N ARG A 211 -5.75 -4.58 -12.45
CA ARG A 211 -6.70 -4.43 -11.35
C ARG A 211 -6.08 -3.63 -10.22
N GLU A 212 -6.88 -2.73 -9.65
CA GLU A 212 -6.52 -1.93 -8.48
C GLU A 212 -6.96 -2.64 -7.19
N TYR A 213 -6.06 -2.66 -6.21
CA TYR A 213 -6.26 -3.24 -4.88
C TYR A 213 -6.16 -2.15 -3.83
N SER A 214 -7.16 -2.03 -2.97
CA SER A 214 -7.14 -1.13 -1.80
C SER A 214 -7.08 -1.96 -0.52
N PHE A 215 -6.10 -1.69 0.32
CA PHE A 215 -5.85 -2.42 1.56
C PHE A 215 -5.18 -1.52 2.60
N SER A 216 -4.99 -2.03 3.81
CA SER A 216 -4.30 -1.31 4.88
C SER A 216 -3.05 -2.05 5.34
N VAL A 217 -2.02 -1.28 5.68
CA VAL A 217 -0.76 -1.79 6.22
C VAL A 217 -0.52 -1.14 7.57
N ALA A 218 -0.58 -1.94 8.63
CA ALA A 218 -0.19 -1.52 9.97
C ALA A 218 1.31 -1.73 10.16
N GLY A 219 1.95 -0.86 10.94
CA GLY A 219 3.37 -1.00 11.25
C GLY A 219 3.88 0.06 12.22
N ASP A 220 5.14 -0.08 12.59
CA ASP A 220 5.82 0.84 13.48
C ASP A 220 6.61 1.87 12.66
N LEU A 221 6.20 3.13 12.75
CA LEU A 221 6.90 4.27 12.17
C LEU A 221 7.86 4.85 13.21
N THR A 222 9.14 4.93 12.88
CA THR A 222 10.16 5.57 13.69
C THR A 222 10.64 6.84 13.02
N VAL A 223 10.47 7.97 13.70
CA VAL A 223 11.01 9.27 13.29
C VAL A 223 11.96 9.72 14.40
N ARG A 224 13.22 9.99 14.05
CA ARG A 224 14.31 10.15 15.01
C ARG A 224 14.47 8.93 15.92
N GLU A 225 14.30 9.09 17.22
CA GLU A 225 14.32 8.03 18.24
C GLU A 225 12.94 7.56 18.69
N ILE A 226 11.85 8.16 18.17
CA ILE A 226 10.49 7.88 18.64
C ILE A 226 9.75 6.99 17.65
N THR A 227 9.25 5.86 18.17
CA THR A 227 8.47 4.88 17.41
C THR A 227 6.99 4.94 17.80
N ARG A 228 6.11 4.99 16.80
CA ARG A 228 4.65 4.95 16.97
C ARG A 228 4.00 3.95 16.02
N PRO A 229 2.98 3.20 16.47
CA PRO A 229 2.17 2.39 15.57
C PRO A 229 1.33 3.31 14.68
N VAL A 230 1.39 3.08 13.37
CA VAL A 230 0.61 3.81 12.38
C VAL A 230 -0.01 2.82 11.38
N THR A 231 -1.07 3.24 10.70
CA THR A 231 -1.70 2.45 9.64
C THR A 231 -1.79 3.29 8.38
N PHE A 232 -1.26 2.76 7.28
CA PHE A 232 -1.37 3.34 5.96
C PHE A 232 -2.52 2.72 5.19
N THR A 233 -3.27 3.55 4.47
CA THR A 233 -4.18 3.08 3.41
C THR A 233 -3.39 3.02 2.12
N VAL A 234 -3.39 1.87 1.46
CA VAL A 234 -2.61 1.59 0.25
C VAL A 234 -3.55 1.31 -0.91
N VAL A 235 -3.24 1.88 -2.06
CA VAL A 235 -3.85 1.57 -3.35
C VAL A 235 -2.72 1.13 -4.28
N ALA A 236 -2.80 -0.08 -4.81
CA ALA A 236 -1.76 -0.66 -5.67
C ALA A 236 -2.33 -1.36 -6.89
N ARG A 237 -1.59 -1.37 -7.99
CA ARG A 237 -1.90 -2.12 -9.21
C ARG A 237 -0.63 -2.57 -9.91
N TRP A 238 -0.72 -3.70 -10.60
CA TRP A 238 0.31 -4.10 -11.56
C TRP A 238 0.12 -3.29 -12.86
N ASP A 239 1.21 -2.70 -13.37
CA ASP A 239 1.22 -2.08 -14.69
C ASP A 239 1.37 -3.14 -15.80
N ALA A 240 1.41 -2.67 -17.06
CA ALA A 240 1.54 -3.55 -18.22
C ALA A 240 2.92 -4.20 -18.36
N ASP A 241 3.94 -3.63 -17.70
CA ASP A 241 5.33 -4.08 -17.74
C ASP A 241 5.66 -5.02 -16.56
N GLY A 242 4.66 -5.36 -15.74
CA GLY A 242 4.82 -6.24 -14.58
C GLY A 242 5.48 -5.54 -13.38
N ARG A 243 5.40 -4.21 -13.28
CA ARG A 243 5.79 -3.45 -12.08
C ARG A 243 4.58 -3.20 -11.20
N LEU A 244 4.81 -3.19 -9.90
CA LEU A 244 3.78 -2.83 -8.93
C LEU A 244 3.87 -1.33 -8.65
N GLN A 245 2.79 -0.59 -8.91
CA GLN A 245 2.72 0.85 -8.69
C GLN A 245 1.53 1.23 -7.83
N GLY A 246 1.66 2.31 -7.06
CA GLY A 246 0.58 2.72 -6.17
C GLY A 246 0.91 3.90 -5.29
N SER A 247 0.04 4.15 -4.33
CA SER A 247 0.26 5.10 -3.26
C SER A 247 -0.15 4.53 -1.90
N ALA A 248 0.56 4.94 -0.86
CA ALA A 248 0.23 4.69 0.53
C ALA A 248 0.08 6.03 1.24
N SER A 249 -0.97 6.22 2.05
CA SER A 249 -1.18 7.49 2.77
C SER A 249 -1.71 7.30 4.18
N THR A 250 -1.37 8.24 5.05
CA THR A 250 -1.90 8.34 6.42
C THR A 250 -1.77 9.77 6.95
N THR A 251 -2.33 10.03 8.13
CA THR A 251 -2.15 11.28 8.87
C THR A 251 -1.63 10.96 10.26
N VAL A 252 -0.59 11.65 10.69
CA VAL A 252 0.00 11.52 12.03
C VAL A 252 0.03 12.88 12.72
N LEU A 253 0.27 12.88 14.03
CA LEU A 253 0.53 14.10 14.78
C LEU A 253 2.04 14.30 14.94
N ARG A 254 2.51 15.50 14.65
CA ARG A 254 3.90 15.89 14.87
C ARG A 254 4.27 15.78 16.35
N SER A 255 3.34 16.11 17.24
CA SER A 255 3.49 16.01 18.69
C SER A 255 3.69 14.57 19.20
N ASP A 256 3.12 13.57 18.53
CA ASP A 256 3.33 12.15 18.90
C ASP A 256 4.80 11.73 18.74
N PHE A 257 5.52 12.39 17.84
CA PHE A 257 6.95 12.19 17.57
C PHE A 257 7.83 13.27 18.20
N GLU A 258 7.27 14.12 19.08
CA GLU A 258 7.98 15.22 19.77
C GLU A 258 8.82 16.10 18.83
N LEU A 259 8.42 16.22 17.57
CA LEU A 259 9.13 17.05 16.61
C LEU A 259 8.72 18.49 16.90
N GLY A 260 9.64 19.37 17.27
CA GLY A 260 9.35 20.78 17.51
C GLY A 260 9.62 21.64 16.28
N VAL A 261 8.71 22.52 15.89
CA VAL A 261 8.99 23.52 14.85
C VAL A 261 9.62 24.75 15.51
N PRO A 262 10.83 25.17 15.10
CA PRO A 262 11.45 26.38 15.60
C PRO A 262 10.57 27.61 15.38
N SER A 263 10.54 28.54 16.33
CA SER A 263 9.84 29.81 16.13
C SER A 263 10.49 30.59 14.99
N VAL A 264 9.72 30.87 13.94
CA VAL A 264 10.16 31.69 12.81
C VAL A 264 9.33 32.97 12.76
N PRO A 265 9.94 34.12 12.42
CA PRO A 265 9.18 35.33 12.13
C PRO A 265 8.15 35.05 11.02
N PHE A 266 6.97 35.67 11.09
CA PHE A 266 5.91 35.60 10.07
C PHE A 266 5.05 34.32 10.02
N VAL A 267 5.45 33.21 10.66
CA VAL A 267 4.56 32.04 10.83
C VAL A 267 3.78 32.21 12.14
N ALA A 268 2.45 32.31 12.03
CA ALA A 268 1.58 32.47 13.19
C ALA A 268 1.25 31.12 13.84
N ASN A 269 1.07 30.08 13.03
CA ASN A 269 0.78 28.73 13.50
C ASN A 269 1.29 27.68 12.51
N VAL A 270 1.67 26.53 13.03
CA VAL A 270 1.94 25.30 12.25
C VAL A 270 1.06 24.21 12.83
N ALA A 271 0.30 23.53 11.96
CA ALA A 271 -0.58 22.45 12.36
C ALA A 271 0.20 21.32 13.06
N ASP A 272 -0.52 20.56 13.87
CA ASP A 272 0.03 19.34 14.46
C ASP A 272 -0.17 18.14 13.52
N GLU A 273 -1.24 18.14 12.74
CA GLU A 273 -1.52 17.11 11.72
C GLU A 273 -0.53 17.20 10.57
N VAL A 274 0.08 16.05 10.24
CA VAL A 274 1.00 15.87 9.13
C VAL A 274 0.46 14.76 8.24
N GLY A 275 0.16 15.10 6.98
CA GLY A 275 -0.14 14.11 5.95
C GLY A 275 1.15 13.44 5.52
N LEU A 276 1.15 12.11 5.45
CA LEU A 276 2.25 11.30 4.94
C LEU A 276 1.76 10.56 3.70
N GLU A 277 2.56 10.58 2.64
CA GLU A 277 2.26 9.87 1.40
C GLU A 277 3.54 9.21 0.87
N LEU A 278 3.42 7.99 0.37
CA LEU A 278 4.44 7.31 -0.42
C LEU A 278 3.81 6.95 -1.76
N ALA A 279 4.25 7.60 -2.83
CA ALA A 279 4.00 7.14 -4.20
C ALA A 279 5.12 6.18 -4.57
N PHE A 280 4.79 4.97 -5.01
CA PHE A 280 5.80 3.93 -5.20
C PHE A 280 5.70 3.24 -6.56
N ILE A 281 6.87 2.81 -7.02
CA ILE A 281 7.05 1.84 -8.10
C ILE A 281 7.97 0.75 -7.52
N ALA A 282 7.58 -0.51 -7.67
CA ALA A 282 8.38 -1.65 -7.28
C ALA A 282 8.58 -2.59 -8.47
N ALA A 283 9.82 -3.01 -8.69
CA ALA A 283 10.21 -3.86 -9.81
C ALA A 283 11.03 -5.06 -9.30
N PRO A 284 11.11 -6.17 -10.06
CA PRO A 284 11.97 -7.29 -9.69
C PRO A 284 13.41 -6.86 -9.45
N ALA A 285 14.05 -7.43 -8.42
CA ALA A 285 15.44 -7.13 -8.08
C ALA A 285 16.36 -7.39 -9.30
N GLY A 286 17.14 -6.39 -9.71
CA GLY A 286 18.10 -6.51 -10.82
C GLY A 286 17.63 -6.01 -12.19
N LEU A 287 16.45 -5.38 -12.29
CA LEU A 287 16.03 -4.60 -13.47
C LEU A 287 16.14 -3.09 -13.18
N GLY A 288 17.37 -2.59 -13.09
CA GLY A 288 17.70 -1.16 -12.94
C GLY A 288 18.77 -0.75 -13.93
#